data_AF-A0A9D5K8A8-F1
#
_entry.id   AF-A0A9D5K8A8-F1
#
_cell.length_a   1.000
_cell.length_b   1.000
_cell.length_c   1.000
_cell.angle_alpha   90.00
_cell.angle_beta   90.00
_cell.angle_gamma   90.00
#
_symmetry.space_group_name_H-M   'P 1'
#
loop_
_entity.id
_entity.type
_entity.pdbx_description
1 polymer ?
#
loop_
_entity_poly.entity_id
_entity_poly.type
_entity_poly.pdbx_seq_one_letter_code
_entity_poly.pdbx_strand_id
1 'polypeptide(L)'
;MCVQSKSRVLRCIANNRGLTLIEMIGVLAIIAILAAAISPRIFDAIRDSRITSFSNAVKAMQTALSQYYADMGTLYPLNNAGTPVADATGALLPDILVGVNTGPNQSTGLWGRCRAPYLDNFNAQNPPIGTTMSMPAVEARNGNANANNVTNYDLNNDGAGDFGNTNQIVSLELTGVSQREFDKLDNIFDDGIGSTDNERQARGKVKWRNRNGGTLRIYLAHR
;
A
#
# COMPACT_ATOMS: atom_id res chain seq x y z
N MET A 1 9.67 17.90 93.81
CA MET A 1 10.91 17.52 93.09
C MET A 1 10.52 16.68 91.88
N CYS A 2 11.29 16.72 90.78
CA CYS A 2 11.13 15.99 89.51
C CYS A 2 10.28 16.72 88.43
N VAL A 3 10.82 17.72 87.73
CA VAL A 3 11.75 17.75 86.56
C VAL A 3 11.02 17.55 85.22
N GLN A 4 11.11 18.59 84.39
CA GLN A 4 10.62 18.67 83.00
C GLN A 4 11.36 17.71 82.07
N SER A 5 10.63 17.14 81.11
CA SER A 5 11.21 16.68 79.84
C SER A 5 10.34 17.17 78.68
N LYS A 6 10.79 18.23 77.99
CA LYS A 6 10.19 18.73 76.75
C LYS A 6 10.81 17.98 75.57
N SER A 7 10.05 17.12 74.91
CA SER A 7 10.46 16.54 73.63
C SER A 7 10.44 17.63 72.54
N ARG A 8 11.58 17.85 71.89
CA ARG A 8 11.66 18.71 70.71
C ARG A 8 11.31 17.87 69.48
N VAL A 9 10.13 18.09 68.93
CA VAL A 9 9.74 17.55 67.61
C VAL A 9 10.58 18.26 66.55
N LEU A 10 11.56 17.56 65.97
CA LEU A 10 12.29 18.03 64.80
C LEU A 10 11.36 17.98 63.58
N ARG A 11 10.81 19.14 63.23
CA ARG A 11 10.08 19.35 61.97
C ARG A 11 11.09 19.39 60.83
N CYS A 12 11.09 18.38 59.96
CA CYS A 12 11.78 18.45 58.67
C CYS A 12 11.03 19.49 57.83
N ILE A 13 11.66 20.65 57.59
CA ILE A 13 11.15 21.63 56.63
C ILE A 13 11.36 21.00 55.26
N ALA A 14 10.29 20.44 54.69
CA ALA A 14 10.27 20.05 53.29
C ALA A 14 10.49 21.31 52.46
N ASN A 15 11.71 21.47 51.97
CA ASN A 15 12.14 22.58 51.14
C ASN A 15 11.52 22.42 49.74
N ASN A 16 10.23 22.70 49.62
CA ASN A 16 9.53 22.81 48.34
C ASN A 16 10.00 24.08 47.63
N ARG A 17 11.23 24.05 47.09
CA ARG A 17 11.68 25.01 46.10
C ARG A 17 10.84 24.77 44.84
N GLY A 18 9.84 25.64 44.63
CA GLY A 18 9.05 25.63 43.41
C GLY A 18 9.92 26.01 42.21
N LEU A 19 9.74 25.29 41.10
CA LEU A 19 10.35 25.62 39.81
C LEU A 19 9.99 27.06 39.43
N THR A 20 10.99 27.86 39.07
CA THR A 20 10.74 29.24 38.66
C THR A 20 10.15 29.28 37.25
N LEU A 21 9.32 30.29 36.94
CA LEU A 21 8.74 30.44 35.60
C LEU A 21 9.81 30.50 34.50
N ILE A 22 10.94 31.17 34.77
CA ILE A 22 12.05 31.29 33.81
C ILE A 22 12.71 29.94 33.50
N GLU A 23 12.75 29.03 34.47
CA GLU A 23 13.34 27.70 34.34
C GLU A 23 12.46 26.80 33.46
N MET A 24 11.13 26.89 33.61
CA MET A 24 10.19 26.20 32.71
C MET A 24 10.14 26.82 31.31
N ILE A 25 10.27 28.14 31.18
CA ILE A 25 10.35 28.81 29.87
C ILE A 25 11.62 28.38 29.11
N GLY A 26 12.77 28.30 29.79
CA GLY A 26 14.01 27.82 29.20
C GLY A 26 13.92 26.37 28.70
N VAL A 27 13.32 25.48 29.50
CA VAL A 27 13.13 24.07 29.13
C VAL A 27 12.20 23.93 27.93
N LEU A 28 11.05 24.61 27.94
CA LEU A 28 10.10 24.57 26.83
C LEU A 28 10.70 25.15 25.54
N ALA A 29 11.54 26.19 25.64
CA ALA A 29 12.25 26.76 24.48
C ALA A 29 13.19 25.74 23.83
N ILE A 30 13.98 25.00 24.63
CA ILE A 30 14.89 23.98 24.10
C ILE A 30 14.12 22.80 23.51
N ILE A 31 13.06 22.33 24.18
CA ILE A 31 12.20 21.25 23.66
C ILE A 31 11.57 21.66 22.33
N ALA A 32 11.11 22.91 22.19
CA ALA A 32 10.53 23.41 20.95
C ALA A 32 11.53 23.39 19.78
N ILE A 33 12.77 23.82 20.02
CA ILE A 33 13.84 23.80 19.00
C ILE A 33 14.15 22.36 18.58
N LEU A 34 14.30 21.45 19.53
CA LEU A 34 14.59 20.03 19.25
C LEU A 34 13.43 19.36 18.53
N ALA A 35 12.20 19.60 18.95
CA ALA A 35 11.00 19.05 18.31
C ALA A 35 10.88 19.53 16.85
N ALA A 36 11.13 20.82 16.59
CA ALA A 36 11.11 21.38 15.24
C ALA A 36 12.16 20.72 14.32
N ALA A 37 13.37 20.45 14.85
CA ALA A 37 14.45 19.82 14.08
C ALA A 37 14.18 18.34 13.73
N ILE A 38 13.48 17.60 14.61
CA ILE A 38 13.23 16.16 14.42
C ILE A 38 12.01 15.89 13.52
N SER A 39 11.01 16.79 13.54
CA SER A 39 9.74 16.66 12.79
C SER A 39 9.86 16.16 11.34
N PRO A 40 10.72 16.71 10.45
CA PRO A 40 10.80 16.23 9.06
C PRO A 40 11.24 14.77 8.94
N ARG A 41 12.15 14.31 9.80
CA ARG A 41 12.67 12.93 9.75
C ARG A 41 11.61 11.91 10.15
N ILE A 42 10.73 12.27 11.09
CA ILE A 42 9.63 11.40 11.51
C ILE A 42 8.67 11.15 10.34
N PHE A 43 8.33 12.19 9.58
CA PHE A 43 7.43 12.03 8.43
C PHE A 43 8.01 11.14 7.34
N ASP A 44 9.32 11.23 7.07
CA ASP A 44 9.97 10.36 6.10
C ASP A 44 10.02 8.90 6.57
N ALA A 45 10.31 8.65 7.86
CA ALA A 45 10.25 7.31 8.42
C ALA A 45 8.83 6.70 8.36
N ILE A 46 7.79 7.51 8.63
CA ILE A 46 6.40 7.07 8.50
C ILE A 46 6.08 6.71 7.05
N ARG A 47 6.49 7.52 6.07
CA ARG A 47 6.30 7.22 4.64
C ARG A 47 6.98 5.90 4.26
N ASP A 48 8.20 5.68 4.73
CA ASP A 48 8.96 4.47 4.41
C ASP A 48 8.34 3.21 5.03
N SER A 49 7.81 3.33 6.25
CA SER A 49 7.03 2.24 6.86
C SER A 49 5.76 1.92 6.09
N ARG A 50 5.07 2.93 5.54
CA ARG A 50 3.87 2.74 4.69
C ARG A 50 4.22 2.06 3.37
N ILE A 51 5.31 2.47 2.72
CA ILE A 51 5.83 1.84 1.49
C ILE A 51 6.17 0.37 1.73
N THR A 52 6.83 0.07 2.86
CA THR A 52 7.21 -1.31 3.24
C THR A 52 5.98 -2.16 3.55
N SER A 53 5.03 -1.63 4.31
CA SER A 53 3.76 -2.32 4.58
C SER A 53 2.98 -2.59 3.28
N PHE A 54 2.98 -1.62 2.38
CA PHE A 54 2.31 -1.72 1.09
C PHE A 54 2.98 -2.77 0.19
N SER A 55 4.31 -2.83 0.13
CA SER A 55 5.01 -3.85 -0.67
C SER A 55 4.72 -5.28 -0.19
N ASN A 56 4.57 -5.47 1.12
CA ASN A 56 4.11 -6.74 1.70
C ASN A 56 2.66 -7.05 1.32
N ALA A 57 1.77 -6.05 1.36
CA ALA A 57 0.38 -6.22 0.93
C ALA A 57 0.28 -6.62 -0.55
N VAL A 58 1.11 -6.05 -1.43
CA VAL A 58 1.20 -6.45 -2.85
C VAL A 58 1.57 -7.92 -3.00
N LYS A 59 2.56 -8.42 -2.26
CA LYS A 59 2.95 -9.84 -2.29
C LYS A 59 1.83 -10.76 -1.78
N ALA A 60 1.09 -10.34 -0.76
CA ALA A 60 -0.09 -11.07 -0.30
C ALA A 60 -1.18 -11.13 -1.38
N MET A 61 -1.43 -10.01 -2.08
CA MET A 61 -2.37 -9.97 -3.22
C MET A 61 -1.94 -10.90 -4.36
N GLN A 62 -0.65 -10.95 -4.70
CA GLN A 62 -0.13 -11.87 -5.72
C GLN A 62 -0.36 -13.35 -5.33
N THR A 63 -0.17 -13.67 -4.04
CA THR A 63 -0.43 -15.01 -3.51
C THR A 63 -1.92 -15.36 -3.52
N ALA A 64 -2.78 -14.41 -3.18
CA ALA A 64 -4.22 -14.60 -3.23
C ALA A 64 -4.72 -14.83 -4.67
N LEU A 65 -4.18 -14.08 -5.63
CA LEU A 65 -4.50 -14.24 -7.05
C LEU A 65 -4.04 -15.58 -7.61
N SER A 66 -2.89 -16.10 -7.17
CA SER A 66 -2.42 -17.42 -7.61
C SER A 66 -3.31 -18.55 -7.07
N GLN A 67 -3.79 -18.43 -5.83
CA GLN A 67 -4.78 -19.36 -5.25
C GLN A 67 -6.12 -19.28 -5.96
N TYR A 68 -6.63 -18.06 -6.20
CA TYR A 68 -7.85 -17.82 -6.95
C TYR A 68 -7.77 -18.44 -8.36
N TYR A 69 -6.64 -18.24 -9.05
CA TYR A 69 -6.39 -18.84 -10.36
C TYR A 69 -6.34 -20.37 -10.31
N ALA A 70 -5.73 -20.96 -9.27
CA ALA A 70 -5.70 -22.41 -9.11
C ALA A 70 -7.11 -23.02 -9.01
N ASP A 71 -8.01 -22.35 -8.28
CA ASP A 71 -9.37 -22.83 -8.08
C ASP A 71 -10.27 -22.60 -9.30
N MET A 72 -10.21 -21.39 -9.89
CA MET A 72 -11.14 -20.95 -10.93
C MET A 72 -10.63 -21.19 -12.35
N GLY A 73 -9.32 -21.24 -12.54
CA GLY A 73 -8.68 -21.28 -13.84
C GLY A 73 -8.86 -20.00 -14.65
N THR A 74 -9.12 -18.85 -14.02
CA THR A 74 -9.23 -17.52 -14.64
C THR A 74 -8.77 -16.46 -13.65
N LEU A 75 -8.28 -15.32 -14.14
CA LEU A 75 -7.95 -14.16 -13.32
C LEU A 75 -9.05 -13.09 -13.31
N TYR A 76 -10.08 -13.26 -14.15
CA TYR A 76 -11.23 -12.38 -14.14
C TYR A 76 -12.19 -12.65 -12.98
N PRO A 77 -12.85 -11.60 -12.46
CA PRO A 77 -13.98 -11.79 -11.58
C PRO A 77 -15.13 -12.51 -12.30
N LEU A 78 -16.02 -13.08 -11.51
CA LEU A 78 -17.20 -13.78 -11.99
C LEU A 78 -18.42 -12.86 -11.92
N ASN A 79 -19.25 -12.89 -12.95
CA ASN A 79 -20.57 -12.26 -12.89
C ASN A 79 -21.57 -13.12 -12.07
N ASN A 80 -22.80 -12.66 -11.97
CA ASN A 80 -23.87 -13.35 -11.23
C ASN A 80 -24.14 -14.80 -11.67
N ALA A 81 -23.83 -15.14 -12.92
CA ALA A 81 -24.02 -16.47 -13.49
C ALA A 81 -22.79 -17.39 -13.34
N GLY A 82 -21.70 -16.90 -12.74
CA GLY A 82 -20.46 -17.66 -12.60
C GLY A 82 -19.61 -17.69 -13.86
N THR A 83 -19.80 -16.71 -14.76
CA THR A 83 -19.00 -16.55 -15.98
C THR A 83 -17.89 -15.52 -15.74
N PRO A 84 -16.64 -15.78 -16.17
CA PRO A 84 -15.55 -14.80 -16.09
C PRO A 84 -15.84 -13.56 -16.93
N VAL A 85 -15.66 -12.36 -16.38
CA VAL A 85 -15.86 -11.08 -17.07
C VAL A 85 -14.73 -10.13 -16.69
N ALA A 86 -14.11 -9.49 -17.70
CA ALA A 86 -13.11 -8.45 -17.44
C ALA A 86 -13.72 -7.27 -16.67
N ASP A 87 -12.96 -6.74 -15.73
CA ASP A 87 -13.34 -5.62 -14.87
C ASP A 87 -12.26 -4.54 -14.92
N ALA A 88 -12.48 -3.54 -15.77
CA ALA A 88 -11.60 -2.38 -15.87
C ALA A 88 -11.74 -1.40 -14.69
N THR A 89 -12.81 -1.51 -13.90
CA THR A 89 -13.03 -0.65 -12.72
C THR A 89 -12.29 -1.17 -11.49
N GLY A 90 -12.04 -2.47 -11.45
CA GLY A 90 -11.34 -3.14 -10.35
C GLY A 90 -12.17 -3.19 -9.07
N ALA A 91 -13.50 -3.23 -9.20
CA ALA A 91 -14.44 -3.25 -8.09
C ALA A 91 -14.86 -4.68 -7.71
N LEU A 92 -14.93 -5.59 -8.69
CA LEU A 92 -15.51 -6.93 -8.48
C LEU A 92 -14.47 -7.95 -7.99
N LEU A 93 -13.25 -7.91 -8.52
CA LEU A 93 -12.23 -8.88 -8.16
C LEU A 93 -11.83 -8.81 -6.68
N PRO A 94 -11.59 -7.62 -6.07
CA PRO A 94 -11.30 -7.55 -4.65
C PRO A 94 -12.41 -8.14 -3.77
N ASP A 95 -13.67 -7.89 -4.11
CA ASP A 95 -14.82 -8.41 -3.36
C ASP A 95 -14.81 -9.95 -3.36
N ILE A 96 -14.58 -10.55 -4.52
CA ILE A 96 -14.49 -12.01 -4.67
C ILE A 96 -13.29 -12.57 -3.90
N LEU A 97 -12.13 -11.90 -3.93
CA LEU A 97 -10.96 -12.36 -3.19
C LEU A 97 -11.19 -12.34 -1.68
N VAL A 98 -11.81 -11.29 -1.15
CA VAL A 98 -12.11 -11.18 0.30
C VAL A 98 -13.35 -12.00 0.69
N GLY A 99 -14.10 -12.52 -0.28
CA GLY A 99 -15.31 -13.31 -0.04
C GLY A 99 -16.53 -12.47 0.35
N VAL A 100 -16.49 -11.16 0.13
CA VAL A 100 -17.69 -10.30 0.24
C VAL A 100 -18.47 -10.38 -1.08
N ASN A 101 -19.79 -10.53 -1.01
CA ASN A 101 -20.65 -10.67 -2.19
C ASN A 101 -20.30 -11.88 -3.12
N THR A 102 -19.89 -13.03 -2.57
CA THR A 102 -19.85 -14.29 -3.35
C THR A 102 -21.22 -14.50 -3.99
N GLY A 103 -21.29 -14.68 -5.33
CA GLY A 103 -22.52 -14.51 -6.11
C GLY A 103 -23.76 -15.24 -5.55
N PRO A 104 -24.98 -14.77 -5.86
CA PRO A 104 -26.23 -15.24 -5.24
C PRO A 104 -26.56 -16.70 -5.51
N ASN A 105 -25.83 -17.37 -6.42
CA ASN A 105 -25.94 -18.80 -6.69
C ASN A 105 -24.56 -19.45 -6.72
N GLN A 106 -24.08 -19.87 -5.54
CA GLN A 106 -22.78 -20.51 -5.36
C GLN A 106 -22.63 -21.88 -6.07
N SER A 107 -23.70 -22.42 -6.68
CA SER A 107 -23.67 -23.69 -7.42
C SER A 107 -23.65 -23.51 -8.94
N THR A 108 -23.68 -22.29 -9.47
CA THR A 108 -23.80 -22.04 -10.92
C THR A 108 -22.48 -21.62 -11.53
N GLY A 109 -22.14 -22.18 -12.69
CA GLY A 109 -20.90 -21.84 -13.40
C GLY A 109 -19.67 -22.13 -12.56
N LEU A 110 -18.71 -21.20 -12.57
CA LEU A 110 -17.48 -21.35 -11.79
C LEU A 110 -17.66 -21.06 -10.30
N TRP A 111 -18.81 -20.53 -9.84
CA TRP A 111 -19.01 -20.26 -8.41
C TRP A 111 -18.89 -21.51 -7.54
N GLY A 112 -19.26 -22.70 -8.07
CA GLY A 112 -19.11 -23.97 -7.34
C GLY A 112 -17.65 -24.36 -7.05
N ARG A 113 -16.70 -23.75 -7.76
CA ARG A 113 -15.26 -23.95 -7.56
C ARG A 113 -14.64 -22.92 -6.63
N CYS A 114 -15.34 -21.83 -6.31
CA CYS A 114 -14.85 -20.80 -5.39
C CYS A 114 -14.59 -21.37 -4.00
N ARG A 115 -13.47 -20.99 -3.40
CA ARG A 115 -13.06 -21.32 -2.01
C ARG A 115 -12.65 -20.08 -1.22
N ALA A 116 -13.22 -18.92 -1.55
CA ALA A 116 -12.98 -17.67 -0.84
C ALA A 116 -13.16 -17.83 0.69
N PRO A 117 -12.45 -17.04 1.52
CA PRO A 117 -11.56 -15.93 1.14
C PRO A 117 -10.15 -16.37 0.73
N TYR A 118 -9.63 -15.71 -0.30
CA TYR A 118 -8.22 -15.74 -0.72
C TYR A 118 -7.45 -14.53 -0.17
N LEU A 119 -8.19 -13.42 -0.06
CA LEU A 119 -7.87 -12.06 0.35
C LEU A 119 -8.11 -11.73 1.83
N ASP A 120 -7.13 -11.69 2.73
CA ASP A 120 -7.40 -11.14 4.07
C ASP A 120 -7.33 -9.60 4.06
N ASN A 121 -8.44 -8.96 4.46
CA ASN A 121 -8.53 -7.52 4.79
C ASN A 121 -8.09 -6.54 3.68
N PHE A 122 -8.42 -6.81 2.41
CA PHE A 122 -8.24 -5.79 1.37
C PHE A 122 -9.18 -4.61 1.60
N ASN A 123 -8.64 -3.40 1.67
CA ASN A 123 -9.40 -2.16 1.81
C ASN A 123 -8.98 -1.14 0.74
N ALA A 124 -9.76 -1.05 -0.34
CA ALA A 124 -9.58 -0.06 -1.40
C ALA A 124 -9.82 1.40 -0.95
N GLN A 125 -10.57 1.61 0.14
CA GLN A 125 -10.99 2.94 0.59
C GLN A 125 -9.89 3.68 1.34
N ASN A 126 -8.96 2.96 1.98
CA ASN A 126 -7.87 3.54 2.77
C ASN A 126 -6.52 2.93 2.35
N PRO A 127 -5.98 3.31 1.19
CA PRO A 127 -4.71 2.78 0.76
C PRO A 127 -3.57 3.28 1.66
N PRO A 128 -2.54 2.45 1.96
CA PRO A 128 -1.40 2.88 2.78
C PRO A 128 -0.61 4.05 2.19
N ILE A 129 -0.64 4.19 0.86
CA ILE A 129 -0.03 5.26 0.07
C ILE A 129 -1.02 5.76 -0.97
N GLY A 130 -0.87 7.00 -1.44
CA GLY A 130 -1.80 7.60 -2.39
C GLY A 130 -3.17 7.93 -1.82
N THR A 131 -4.15 8.14 -2.70
CA THR A 131 -5.51 8.59 -2.35
C THR A 131 -6.59 7.57 -2.66
N THR A 132 -6.44 6.79 -3.74
CA THR A 132 -7.37 5.72 -4.10
C THR A 132 -6.61 4.50 -4.55
N MET A 133 -7.20 3.32 -4.37
CA MET A 133 -6.67 2.05 -4.86
C MET A 133 -7.77 1.22 -5.53
N SER A 134 -7.47 0.61 -6.67
CA SER A 134 -8.34 -0.34 -7.35
C SER A 134 -7.54 -1.49 -7.93
N MET A 135 -8.18 -2.63 -8.18
CA MET A 135 -7.51 -3.82 -8.72
C MET A 135 -8.19 -4.28 -10.01
N PRO A 136 -7.96 -3.59 -11.14
CA PRO A 136 -8.54 -3.96 -12.42
C PRO A 136 -8.00 -5.30 -12.93
N ALA A 137 -8.90 -6.07 -13.55
CA ALA A 137 -8.61 -7.33 -14.22
C ALA A 137 -9.06 -7.20 -15.69
N VAL A 138 -8.10 -7.04 -16.60
CA VAL A 138 -8.37 -6.61 -17.98
C VAL A 138 -7.67 -7.50 -18.99
N GLU A 139 -8.16 -7.48 -20.22
CA GLU A 139 -7.44 -8.08 -21.35
C GLU A 139 -6.20 -7.25 -21.67
N ALA A 140 -5.08 -7.94 -21.82
CA ALA A 140 -3.86 -7.34 -22.28
C ALA A 140 -4.01 -6.74 -23.68
N ARG A 141 -3.18 -5.76 -23.99
CA ARG A 141 -3.07 -5.18 -25.33
C ARG A 141 -1.63 -5.32 -25.79
N ASN A 142 -1.42 -5.82 -27.00
CA ASN A 142 -0.11 -5.84 -27.62
C ASN A 142 0.37 -4.41 -27.92
N GLY A 143 1.66 -4.15 -27.72
CA GLY A 143 2.28 -2.85 -27.92
C GLY A 143 3.49 -2.62 -27.03
N ASN A 144 4.16 -1.50 -27.23
CA ASN A 144 5.39 -1.17 -26.49
C ASN A 144 5.11 -0.80 -25.03
N ALA A 145 6.14 -0.93 -24.19
CA ALA A 145 6.12 -0.47 -22.81
C ALA A 145 5.71 1.02 -22.74
N ASN A 146 4.69 1.34 -21.94
CA ASN A 146 4.15 2.70 -21.88
C ASN A 146 3.50 2.97 -20.53
N ALA A 147 3.95 4.02 -19.84
CA ALA A 147 3.41 4.49 -18.57
C ALA A 147 1.93 4.87 -18.64
N ASN A 148 1.44 5.30 -19.80
CA ASN A 148 0.04 5.67 -20.01
C ASN A 148 -0.88 4.47 -20.23
N ASN A 149 -0.33 3.36 -20.72
CA ASN A 149 -1.09 2.16 -21.00
C ASN A 149 -1.25 1.33 -19.72
N VAL A 150 -2.44 0.75 -19.55
CA VAL A 150 -2.83 -0.01 -18.34
C VAL A 150 -2.24 -1.44 -18.36
N THR A 151 -1.89 -1.97 -19.53
CA THR A 151 -1.62 -3.41 -19.72
C THR A 151 -0.25 -3.76 -20.29
N ASN A 152 0.45 -2.85 -20.96
CA ASN A 152 1.72 -3.14 -21.64
C ASN A 152 2.92 -3.14 -20.70
N TYR A 153 3.03 -4.14 -19.82
CA TYR A 153 4.19 -4.30 -18.92
C TYR A 153 5.36 -4.93 -19.65
N ASP A 154 6.56 -4.48 -19.31
CA ASP A 154 7.83 -4.92 -19.90
C ASP A 154 8.68 -5.46 -18.75
N LEU A 155 8.62 -6.77 -18.54
CA LEU A 155 9.26 -7.44 -17.42
C LEU A 155 10.73 -7.80 -17.72
N ASN A 156 11.12 -7.78 -18.99
CA ASN A 156 12.44 -8.21 -19.47
C ASN A 156 13.36 -7.02 -19.84
N ASN A 157 12.85 -5.79 -19.80
CA ASN A 157 13.52 -4.52 -20.12
C ASN A 157 13.99 -4.40 -21.59
N ASP A 158 13.21 -4.93 -22.54
CA ASP A 158 13.50 -4.82 -23.98
C ASP A 158 12.74 -3.67 -24.68
N GLY A 159 11.86 -2.98 -23.95
CA GLY A 159 11.03 -1.87 -24.45
C GLY A 159 9.73 -2.29 -25.12
N ALA A 160 9.48 -3.59 -25.29
CA ALA A 160 8.23 -4.15 -25.76
C ALA A 160 7.37 -4.62 -24.58
N GLY A 161 6.05 -4.56 -24.73
CA GLY A 161 5.15 -5.19 -23.75
C GLY A 161 5.15 -6.70 -23.96
N ASP A 162 5.32 -7.46 -22.87
CA ASP A 162 5.45 -8.93 -22.92
C ASP A 162 4.12 -9.68 -23.12
N PHE A 163 2.99 -8.97 -23.06
CA PHE A 163 1.66 -9.59 -23.05
C PHE A 163 0.88 -9.34 -24.34
N GLY A 164 0.33 -10.41 -24.92
CA GLY A 164 -0.49 -10.38 -26.13
C GLY A 164 -1.99 -10.27 -25.83
N ASN A 165 -2.81 -9.99 -26.85
CA ASN A 165 -4.23 -9.64 -26.70
C ASN A 165 -5.13 -10.71 -26.02
N THR A 166 -4.64 -11.93 -25.81
CA THR A 166 -5.38 -13.02 -25.16
C THR A 166 -5.06 -13.15 -23.68
N ASN A 167 -4.01 -12.48 -23.20
CA ASN A 167 -3.58 -12.59 -21.82
C ASN A 167 -4.53 -11.82 -20.91
N GLN A 168 -4.85 -12.43 -19.77
CA GLN A 168 -5.60 -11.76 -18.71
C GLN A 168 -4.57 -11.13 -17.78
N ILE A 169 -4.69 -9.84 -17.47
CA ILE A 169 -3.77 -9.16 -16.56
C ILE A 169 -4.56 -8.59 -15.38
N VAL A 170 -4.05 -8.84 -14.18
CA VAL A 170 -4.48 -8.17 -12.96
C VAL A 170 -3.39 -7.23 -12.52
N SER A 171 -3.78 -5.99 -12.26
CA SER A 171 -2.87 -4.96 -11.75
C SER A 171 -3.51 -4.24 -10.58
N LEU A 172 -2.67 -3.63 -9.75
CA LEU A 172 -3.08 -2.70 -8.71
C LEU A 172 -2.86 -1.28 -9.20
N GLU A 173 -3.90 -0.47 -9.24
CA GLU A 173 -3.83 0.95 -9.61
C GLU A 173 -4.01 1.82 -8.36
N LEU A 174 -3.08 2.75 -8.14
CA LEU A 174 -3.18 3.78 -7.11
C LEU A 174 -3.11 5.17 -7.73
N THR A 175 -3.86 6.12 -7.19
CA THR A 175 -3.77 7.54 -7.57
C THR A 175 -3.21 8.37 -6.42
N GLY A 176 -2.74 9.59 -6.70
CA GLY A 176 -2.15 10.47 -5.69
C GLY A 176 -0.79 10.03 -5.14
N VAL A 177 -0.06 9.16 -5.85
CA VAL A 177 1.28 8.69 -5.45
C VAL A 177 2.35 9.61 -6.04
N SER A 178 3.17 10.21 -5.19
CA SER A 178 4.24 11.11 -5.64
C SER A 178 5.37 10.37 -6.37
N GLN A 179 6.12 11.08 -7.22
CA GLN A 179 7.25 10.48 -7.94
C GLN A 179 8.32 9.91 -6.99
N ARG A 180 8.54 10.55 -5.82
CA ARG A 180 9.49 10.04 -4.82
C ARG A 180 9.05 8.71 -4.21
N GLU A 181 7.75 8.53 -4.00
CA GLU A 181 7.19 7.26 -3.51
C GLU A 181 7.30 6.19 -4.60
N PHE A 182 7.05 6.56 -5.86
CA PHE A 182 7.32 5.69 -7.01
C PHE A 182 8.79 5.26 -7.07
N ASP A 183 9.75 6.18 -7.02
CA ASP A 183 11.18 5.85 -7.09
C ASP A 183 11.60 4.85 -6.01
N LYS A 184 11.05 4.98 -4.79
CA LYS A 184 11.30 4.03 -3.70
C LYS A 184 10.67 2.66 -3.97
N LEU A 185 9.47 2.62 -4.52
CA LEU A 185 8.78 1.36 -4.86
C LEU A 185 9.43 0.66 -6.04
N ASP A 186 9.80 1.41 -7.08
CA ASP A 186 10.52 0.95 -8.25
C ASP A 186 11.81 0.23 -7.84
N ASN A 187 12.61 0.84 -6.96
CA ASN A 187 13.82 0.21 -6.42
C ASN A 187 13.55 -1.08 -5.61
N ILE A 188 12.34 -1.27 -5.07
CA ILE A 188 11.97 -2.48 -4.32
C ILE A 188 11.54 -3.61 -5.28
N PHE A 189 10.87 -3.28 -6.39
CA PHE A 189 10.23 -4.26 -7.27
C PHE A 189 11.01 -4.54 -8.56
N ASP A 190 11.69 -3.52 -9.11
CA ASP A 190 12.25 -3.46 -10.45
C ASP A 190 13.66 -2.83 -10.44
N ASP A 191 14.53 -3.31 -9.55
CA ASP A 191 15.93 -2.85 -9.48
C ASP A 191 16.66 -3.10 -10.83
N GLY A 192 17.21 -2.03 -11.40
CA GLY A 192 17.96 -2.06 -12.65
C GLY A 192 17.13 -2.08 -13.95
N ILE A 193 15.80 -1.87 -13.89
CA ILE A 193 14.95 -1.76 -15.08
C ILE A 193 14.85 -0.29 -15.53
N GLY A 194 15.11 -0.04 -16.81
CA GLY A 194 15.11 1.31 -17.40
C GLY A 194 16.36 2.14 -17.04
N SER A 195 16.90 2.85 -18.04
CA SER A 195 18.11 3.66 -17.89
C SER A 195 17.83 5.17 -17.77
N THR A 196 16.63 5.59 -18.15
CA THR A 196 16.13 6.97 -18.07
C THR A 196 14.85 7.03 -17.25
N ASP A 197 14.50 8.21 -16.71
CA ASP A 197 13.27 8.38 -15.93
C ASP A 197 12.01 7.94 -16.68
N ASN A 198 11.96 8.17 -17.99
CA ASN A 198 10.84 7.77 -18.82
C ASN A 198 10.75 6.24 -19.00
N GLU A 199 11.89 5.56 -19.08
CA GLU A 199 11.94 4.10 -19.16
C GLU A 199 11.56 3.47 -17.84
N ARG A 200 12.11 3.96 -16.72
CA ARG A 200 11.76 3.51 -15.36
C ARG A 200 10.26 3.63 -15.10
N GLN A 201 9.63 4.72 -15.54
CA GLN A 201 8.18 4.94 -15.39
C GLN A 201 7.31 4.02 -16.25
N ALA A 202 7.84 3.47 -17.36
CA ALA A 202 7.07 2.75 -18.37
C ALA A 202 7.33 1.24 -18.39
N ARG A 203 8.51 0.81 -17.95
CA ARG A 203 8.98 -0.58 -17.96
C ARG A 203 8.93 -1.18 -16.56
N GLY A 204 9.08 -2.49 -16.47
CA GLY A 204 9.03 -3.25 -15.24
C GLY A 204 7.62 -3.66 -14.84
N LYS A 205 7.53 -4.15 -13.61
CA LYS A 205 6.27 -4.50 -12.93
C LYS A 205 5.55 -3.25 -12.44
N VAL A 206 6.30 -2.22 -12.06
CA VAL A 206 5.79 -0.97 -11.54
C VAL A 206 5.84 0.09 -12.63
N LYS A 207 4.76 0.84 -12.76
CA LYS A 207 4.68 1.97 -13.69
C LYS A 207 4.14 3.18 -12.99
N TRP A 208 4.55 4.35 -13.43
CA TRP A 208 4.05 5.58 -12.90
C TRP A 208 3.86 6.63 -13.98
N ARG A 209 2.81 7.44 -13.83
CA ARG A 209 2.57 8.59 -14.69
C ARG A 209 2.07 9.77 -13.88
N ASN A 210 2.42 10.97 -14.33
CA ASN A 210 1.95 12.21 -13.73
C ASN A 210 0.51 12.55 -14.17
N ARG A 211 -0.48 11.78 -13.68
CA ARG A 211 -1.91 12.05 -13.85
C ARG A 211 -2.64 11.81 -12.54
N ASN A 212 -3.65 12.63 -12.22
CA ASN A 212 -4.44 12.53 -10.99
C ASN A 212 -3.56 12.54 -9.72
N GLY A 213 -2.58 13.44 -9.65
CA GLY A 213 -1.62 13.50 -8.53
C GLY A 213 -0.55 12.41 -8.55
N GLY A 214 -0.47 11.63 -9.63
CA GLY A 214 0.47 10.52 -9.81
C GLY A 214 -0.27 9.18 -9.76
N THR A 215 -0.39 8.52 -10.92
CA THR A 215 -1.02 7.21 -11.02
C THR A 215 0.07 6.16 -11.05
N LEU A 216 0.13 5.33 -10.01
CA LEU A 216 1.01 4.18 -9.90
C LEU A 216 0.25 2.92 -10.32
N ARG A 217 0.88 2.05 -11.09
CA ARG A 217 0.36 0.72 -11.41
C ARG A 217 1.37 -0.34 -11.07
N ILE A 218 0.92 -1.42 -10.46
CA ILE A 218 1.76 -2.56 -10.13
C ILE A 218 1.15 -3.81 -10.74
N TYR A 219 1.96 -4.51 -11.51
CA TYR A 219 1.64 -5.82 -12.04
C TYR A 219 1.48 -6.84 -10.90
N LEU A 220 0.36 -7.56 -10.88
CA LEU A 220 0.10 -8.60 -9.88
C LEU A 220 0.18 -10.01 -10.50
N ALA A 221 -0.58 -10.27 -11.55
CA ALA A 221 -0.66 -11.59 -12.17
C ALA A 221 -1.05 -11.50 -13.65
N HIS A 222 -0.65 -12.50 -14.43
CA HIS A 222 -1.18 -12.75 -15.76
C HIS A 222 -1.50 -14.23 -15.99
N ARG A 223 -2.27 -14.49 -17.04
CA ARG A 223 -2.52 -15.81 -17.61
C ARG A 223 -2.30 -15.77 -19.11
#